data_AF-A0A7L5Y6Y3-F1
#
_entry.id   AF-A0A7L5Y6Y3-F1
#
_cell.length_a   1.000
_cell.length_b   1.000
_cell.length_c   1.000
_cell.angle_alpha   90.00
_cell.angle_beta   90.00
_cell.angle_gamma   90.00
#
_symmetry.space_group_name_H-M   'P 1'
#
loop_
_entity.id
_entity.type
_entity.pdbx_description
1 polymer ?
#
loop_
_entity_poly.entity_id
_entity_poly.type
_entity_poly.pdbx_seq_one_letter_code
_entity_poly.pdbx_strand_id
1 'polypeptide(L)'
;MKRLFFFTLVAVLAGAAQAKLPPPSPEAQAKAAEAKAKAAWSDKVAAFQLCKAQDRAAAAYYKAAKAAGRETHAAIATPPCADPGPFVYNPEAVAAAPAPAAAPAAPAAPAAPAGKKS
;
A
#
# COMPACT_ATOMS: atom_id res chain seq x y z
N MET A 1 -23.08 -19.66 -20.70
CA MET A 1 -22.37 -19.53 -22.00
C MET A 1 -22.51 -18.14 -22.63
N LYS A 2 -23.70 -17.66 -22.99
CA LYS A 2 -23.90 -16.34 -23.66
C LYS A 2 -23.44 -15.14 -22.81
N ARG A 3 -23.69 -15.18 -21.50
CA ARG A 3 -23.28 -14.11 -20.55
C ARG A 3 -21.76 -14.02 -20.39
N LEU A 4 -21.07 -15.16 -20.41
CA LEU A 4 -19.61 -15.22 -20.34
C LEU A 4 -18.97 -14.60 -21.60
N PHE A 5 -19.58 -14.87 -22.76
CA PHE A 5 -19.15 -14.31 -24.05
C PHE A 5 -19.30 -12.79 -24.12
N PHE A 6 -20.36 -12.26 -23.49
CA PHE A 6 -20.58 -10.81 -23.38
C PHE A 6 -19.54 -10.14 -22.47
N PHE A 7 -19.19 -10.77 -21.34
CA PHE A 7 -18.14 -10.26 -20.44
C PHE A 7 -16.76 -10.27 -21.09
N THR A 8 -16.40 -11.32 -21.83
CA THR A 8 -15.12 -11.37 -22.56
C THR A 8 -15.05 -10.35 -23.69
N LEU A 9 -16.16 -10.09 -24.38
CA LEU A 9 -16.20 -9.09 -25.46
C LEU A 9 -16.01 -7.65 -24.92
N VAL A 10 -16.62 -7.32 -23.78
CA VAL A 10 -16.44 -6.01 -23.13
C VAL A 10 -15.02 -5.85 -22.59
N ALA A 11 -14.42 -6.91 -22.04
CA ALA A 11 -13.03 -6.88 -21.57
C ALA A 11 -12.01 -6.66 -22.70
N VAL A 12 -12.23 -7.28 -23.86
CA VAL A 12 -11.38 -7.08 -25.05
C VAL A 12 -11.52 -5.66 -25.63
N LEU A 13 -12.73 -5.10 -25.67
CA LEU A 13 -12.94 -3.71 -26.10
C LEU A 13 -12.28 -2.70 -25.13
N ALA A 14 -12.35 -2.95 -23.82
CA ALA A 14 -11.68 -2.11 -22.82
C ALA A 14 -10.15 -2.19 -22.93
N GLY A 15 -9.60 -3.37 -23.26
CA GLY A 15 -8.17 -3.55 -23.52
C GLY A 15 -7.69 -2.86 -24.81
N ALA A 16 -8.51 -2.82 -25.86
CA ALA A 16 -8.18 -2.12 -27.11
C ALA A 16 -8.06 -0.60 -26.94
N ALA A 17 -8.77 -0.01 -25.95
CA ALA A 17 -8.62 1.40 -25.61
C ALA A 17 -7.22 1.73 -25.07
N GLN A 18 -6.54 0.78 -24.41
CA GLN A 18 -5.17 0.98 -23.90
C GLN A 18 -4.08 0.96 -24.99
N ALA A 19 -4.36 0.40 -26.18
CA ALA A 19 -3.39 0.34 -27.28
C ALA A 19 -3.32 1.62 -28.14
N LYS A 20 -4.24 2.58 -27.93
CA LYS A 20 -4.32 3.84 -28.69
C LYS A 20 -4.18 5.09 -27.80
N LEU A 21 -3.73 4.95 -26.56
CA LEU A 21 -3.40 6.13 -25.77
C LEU A 21 -2.06 6.69 -26.27
N PRO A 22 -2.00 7.97 -26.67
CA PRO A 22 -0.72 8.60 -26.91
C PRO A 22 0.14 8.47 -25.64
N PRO A 23 1.46 8.25 -25.78
CA PRO A 23 2.35 8.23 -24.63
C PRO A 23 2.04 9.46 -23.76
N PRO A 24 1.89 9.29 -22.44
CA PRO A 24 1.52 10.39 -21.56
C PRO A 24 2.49 11.53 -21.80
N SER A 25 1.95 12.73 -22.00
CA SER A 25 2.78 13.91 -22.22
C SER A 25 3.80 14.03 -21.09
N PRO A 26 4.99 14.61 -21.34
CA PRO A 26 5.98 14.82 -20.29
C PRO A 26 5.40 15.51 -19.05
N GLU A 27 4.42 16.39 -19.24
CA GLU A 27 3.67 17.03 -18.15
C GLU A 27 2.80 16.04 -17.35
N ALA A 28 2.10 15.11 -18.01
CA ALA A 28 1.31 14.08 -17.35
C ALA A 28 2.19 13.09 -16.56
N GLN A 29 3.36 12.73 -17.10
CA GLN A 29 4.35 11.91 -16.39
C GLN A 29 4.90 12.62 -15.15
N ALA A 30 5.22 13.92 -15.25
CA ALA A 30 5.69 14.70 -14.11
C ALA A 30 4.63 14.80 -13.01
N LYS A 31 3.35 14.99 -13.35
CA LYS A 31 2.26 15.00 -12.37
C LYS A 31 2.00 13.64 -11.74
N ALA A 32 2.13 12.56 -12.50
CA ALA A 32 2.04 11.21 -11.94
C ALA A 32 3.20 10.90 -10.98
N ALA A 33 4.41 11.37 -11.29
CA ALA A 33 5.58 11.23 -10.43
C ALA A 33 5.43 12.04 -9.12
N GLU A 34 4.93 13.27 -9.20
CA GLU A 34 4.61 14.10 -8.03
C GLU A 34 3.53 13.45 -7.15
N ALA A 35 2.46 12.92 -7.76
CA ALA A 35 1.41 12.22 -7.04
C ALA A 35 1.92 10.96 -6.33
N LYS A 36 2.78 10.16 -6.99
CA LYS A 36 3.42 8.99 -6.38
C LYS A 36 4.33 9.37 -5.22
N ALA A 37 5.14 10.42 -5.38
CA ALA A 37 6.00 10.91 -4.31
C ALA A 37 5.18 11.38 -3.11
N LYS A 38 4.06 12.08 -3.37
CA LYS A 38 3.13 12.51 -2.32
C LYS A 38 2.47 11.34 -1.62
N ALA A 39 2.02 10.32 -2.37
CA ALA A 39 1.45 9.11 -1.80
C ALA A 39 2.44 8.39 -0.88
N ALA A 40 3.68 8.18 -1.36
CA ALA A 40 4.73 7.56 -0.57
C ALA A 40 5.07 8.37 0.71
N TRP A 41 5.02 9.70 0.65
CA TRP A 41 5.18 10.53 1.83
C TRP A 41 3.98 10.42 2.78
N SER A 42 2.75 10.45 2.26
CA SER A 42 1.53 10.27 3.05
C SER A 42 1.48 8.92 3.78
N ASP A 43 1.99 7.85 3.15
CA ASP A 43 2.10 6.54 3.79
C ASP A 43 3.04 6.59 5.00
N LYS A 44 4.17 7.30 4.89
CA LYS A 44 5.08 7.52 6.03
C LYS A 44 4.43 8.35 7.13
N VAL A 45 3.65 9.37 6.78
CA VAL A 45 2.88 10.16 7.76
C VAL A 45 1.86 9.28 8.47
N ALA A 46 1.13 8.43 7.74
CA ALA A 46 0.18 7.50 8.33
C ALA A 46 0.86 6.54 9.31
N ALA A 47 2.03 5.99 8.95
CA ALA A 47 2.83 5.14 9.83
C ALA A 47 3.30 5.88 11.09
N PHE A 48 3.73 7.14 10.96
CA PHE A 48 4.10 7.98 12.11
C PHE A 48 2.93 8.20 13.08
N GLN A 49 1.74 8.51 12.55
CA GLN A 49 0.55 8.71 13.37
C GLN A 49 0.08 7.42 14.05
N LEU A 50 0.20 6.29 13.35
CA LEU A 50 -0.09 4.98 13.93
C LEU A 50 0.85 4.68 15.10
N CYS A 51 2.16 4.93 14.93
CA CYS A 51 3.14 4.77 16.01
C CYS A 51 2.77 5.64 17.23
N LYS A 52 2.45 6.92 17.02
CA LYS A 52 1.99 7.81 18.10
C LYS A 52 0.69 7.35 18.77
N ALA A 53 -0.21 6.70 18.03
CA ALA A 53 -1.42 6.13 18.61
C ALA A 53 -1.11 4.93 19.51
N GLN A 54 -0.18 4.06 19.09
CA GLN A 54 0.28 2.91 19.89
C GLN A 54 0.97 3.38 21.18
N ASP A 55 1.85 4.38 21.12
CA ASP A 55 2.50 4.94 22.30
C ASP A 55 1.49 5.51 23.31
N ARG A 56 0.47 6.23 22.81
CA ARG A 56 -0.61 6.75 23.66
C ARG A 56 -1.43 5.64 24.30
N ALA A 57 -1.72 4.55 23.56
CA ALA A 57 -2.45 3.41 24.08
C ALA A 57 -1.64 2.69 25.19
N ALA A 58 -0.34 2.46 24.96
CA ALA A 58 0.56 1.90 25.96
C ALA A 58 0.61 2.78 27.23
N ALA A 59 0.80 4.09 27.05
CA ALA A 59 0.84 5.03 28.17
C ALA A 59 -0.49 5.06 28.95
N ALA A 60 -1.63 4.99 28.27
CA ALA A 60 -2.94 4.92 28.91
C ALA A 60 -3.11 3.62 29.71
N TYR A 61 -2.68 2.49 29.17
CA TYR A 61 -2.68 1.21 29.88
C TYR A 61 -1.85 1.27 31.16
N TYR A 62 -0.60 1.73 31.09
CA TYR A 62 0.26 1.83 32.28
C TYR A 62 -0.31 2.77 33.34
N LYS A 63 -0.88 3.91 32.92
CA LYS A 63 -1.57 4.83 33.84
C LYS A 63 -2.75 4.16 34.53
N ALA A 64 -3.59 3.45 33.78
CA ALA A 64 -4.77 2.76 34.31
C ALA A 64 -4.37 1.61 35.24
N ALA A 65 -3.36 0.80 34.87
CA ALA A 65 -2.87 -0.29 35.69
C ALA A 65 -2.26 0.21 37.00
N LYS A 66 -1.47 1.30 36.96
CA LYS A 66 -0.94 1.96 38.15
C LYS A 66 -2.05 2.49 39.06
N ALA A 67 -3.08 3.12 38.49
CA ALA A 67 -4.24 3.61 39.25
C ALA A 67 -5.05 2.46 39.87
N ALA A 68 -5.09 1.29 39.21
CA ALA A 68 -5.75 0.08 39.71
C ALA A 68 -4.86 -0.77 40.65
N GLY A 69 -3.65 -0.31 41.00
CA GLY A 69 -2.72 -1.04 41.86
C GLY A 69 -2.22 -2.37 41.27
N ARG A 70 -2.33 -2.57 39.96
CA ARG A 70 -1.84 -3.78 39.29
C ARG A 70 -0.36 -3.63 39.00
N GLU A 71 0.41 -4.68 39.25
CA GLU A 71 1.79 -4.75 38.76
C GLU A 71 1.81 -4.75 37.23
N THR A 72 2.75 -3.97 36.67
CA THR A 72 3.02 -3.94 35.23
C THR A 72 4.47 -4.28 34.99
N HIS A 73 4.75 -5.14 34.03
CA HIS A 73 6.12 -5.39 33.59
C HIS A 73 6.75 -4.14 32.97
N ALA A 74 8.08 -4.03 33.09
CA ALA A 74 8.84 -2.94 32.50
C ALA A 74 8.56 -2.85 30.99
N ALA A 75 8.35 -1.64 30.50
CA ALA A 75 8.16 -1.40 29.08
C ALA A 75 9.43 -1.80 28.32
N ILE A 76 9.27 -2.63 27.29
CA ILE A 76 10.35 -2.93 26.36
C ILE A 76 10.64 -1.64 25.59
N ALA A 77 11.92 -1.27 25.49
CA ALA A 77 12.32 -0.09 24.73
C ALA A 77 11.92 -0.24 23.26
N THR A 78 10.96 0.55 22.82
CA THR A 78 10.55 0.65 21.42
C THR A 78 11.37 1.75 20.74
N PRO A 79 11.73 1.59 19.46
CA PRO A 79 12.33 2.67 18.70
C PRO A 79 11.36 3.87 18.65
N PRO A 80 11.87 5.11 18.67
CA PRO A 80 11.02 6.29 18.60
C PRO A 80 10.27 6.37 17.26
N CYS A 81 9.08 6.95 17.28
CA CYS A 81 8.33 7.20 16.04
C CYS A 81 9.11 8.15 15.11
N ALA A 82 9.46 7.66 13.92
CA ALA A 82 10.19 8.44 12.92
C ALA A 82 9.25 9.44 12.22
N ASP A 83 9.52 10.73 12.38
CA ASP A 83 8.79 11.80 11.68
C ASP A 83 9.28 11.89 10.22
N PRO A 84 8.40 11.73 9.21
CA PRO A 84 8.78 11.87 7.82
C PRO A 84 9.20 13.28 7.40
N GLY A 85 8.98 14.29 8.25
CA GLY A 85 9.27 15.68 7.95
C GLY A 85 8.35 16.26 6.86
N PRO A 86 8.59 17.51 6.42
CA PRO A 86 7.80 18.14 5.37
C PRO A 86 7.97 17.43 4.03
N PHE A 87 6.91 17.38 3.22
CA PHE A 87 7.00 16.87 1.85
C PHE A 87 7.86 17.79 1.00
N VAL A 88 8.95 17.26 0.44
CA VAL A 88 9.80 17.95 -0.53
C VAL A 88 9.88 17.09 -1.78
N TYR A 89 9.41 17.63 -2.91
CA TYR A 89 9.48 16.95 -4.20
C TYR A 89 10.80 17.30 -4.90
N ASN A 90 11.69 16.32 -5.04
CA ASN A 90 12.88 16.42 -5.88
C ASN A 90 12.73 15.51 -7.12
N PRO A 91 12.39 16.03 -8.30
CA PRO A 91 12.13 15.21 -9.49
C PRO A 91 13.34 14.37 -9.93
N GLU A 92 14.57 14.84 -9.69
CA GLU A 92 15.81 14.13 -10.03
C GLU A 92 16.00 12.85 -9.18
N ALA A 93 15.57 12.90 -7.90
CA ALA A 93 15.61 11.74 -7.01
C ALA A 93 14.57 10.67 -7.39
N VAL A 94 13.46 11.07 -8.03
CA VAL A 94 12.40 10.15 -8.47
C VAL A 94 12.81 9.41 -9.74
N ALA A 95 13.59 10.04 -10.62
CA ALA A 95 14.15 9.39 -11.81
C ALA A 95 15.22 8.32 -11.47
N ALA A 96 15.88 8.46 -10.31
CA ALA A 96 16.89 7.52 -9.82
C ALA A 96 16.32 6.36 -8.98
N ALA A 97 15.04 6.42 -8.60
CA ALA A 97 14.42 5.34 -7.85
C ALA A 97 14.22 4.12 -8.76
N PRO A 98 14.70 2.92 -8.38
CA PRO A 98 14.50 1.73 -9.19
C PRO A 98 13.00 1.51 -9.35
N ALA A 99 12.53 1.40 -10.59
CA ALA A 99 11.17 1.00 -10.88
C ALA A 99 10.90 -0.31 -10.11
N PRO A 100 9.82 -0.41 -9.32
CA PRO A 100 9.48 -1.67 -8.68
C PRO A 100 9.34 -2.70 -9.80
N ALA A 101 10.24 -3.69 -9.81
CA ALA A 101 10.11 -4.82 -10.72
C ALA A 101 8.74 -5.42 -10.45
N ALA A 102 7.88 -5.43 -11.47
CA ALA A 102 6.63 -6.17 -11.41
C ALA A 102 7.02 -7.63 -11.18
N ALA A 103 6.88 -8.11 -9.94
CA ALA A 103 7.03 -9.52 -9.64
C ALA A 103 6.04 -10.26 -10.56
N PRO A 104 6.50 -11.22 -11.37
CA PRO A 104 5.57 -11.99 -12.19
C PRO A 104 4.59 -12.67 -11.24
N ALA A 105 3.29 -12.42 -11.45
CA ALA A 105 2.25 -13.13 -10.74
C ALA A 105 2.46 -14.63 -11.01
N ALA A 106 2.81 -15.38 -9.96
CA ALA A 106 2.92 -16.82 -10.06
C ALA A 106 1.58 -17.38 -10.58
N PRO A 107 1.58 -18.27 -11.58
CA PRO A 107 0.33 -18.86 -12.05
C PRO A 107 -0.29 -19.64 -10.89
N ALA A 108 -1.53 -19.30 -10.55
CA ALA A 108 -2.32 -20.09 -9.62
C ALA A 108 -2.48 -21.51 -10.20
N ALA A 109 -2.00 -22.50 -9.47
CA ALA A 109 -2.16 -23.91 -9.83
C ALA A 109 -3.66 -24.25 -9.94
N PRO A 110 -4.10 -25.03 -10.95
CA PRO A 110 -5.48 -25.45 -11.06
C PRO A 110 -5.83 -26.40 -9.89
N ALA A 111 -6.93 -26.10 -9.19
CA ALA A 111 -7.50 -26.99 -8.20
C ALA A 111 -7.98 -28.29 -8.86
N ALA A 112 -7.54 -29.43 -8.34
CA ALA A 112 -7.96 -30.76 -8.77
C ALA A 112 -9.47 -30.99 -8.52
N PRO A 113 -10.17 -31.76 -9.37
CA PRO A 113 -11.60 -32.01 -9.19
C PRO A 113 -11.85 -32.89 -7.96
N ALA A 114 -12.72 -32.42 -7.05
CA ALA A 114 -13.22 -33.18 -5.93
C ALA A 114 -14.01 -34.40 -6.43
N GLY A 115 -13.70 -35.56 -5.85
CA GLY A 115 -14.24 -36.85 -6.23
C GLY A 115 -15.77 -36.98 -6.05
N LYS A 116 -16.35 -37.79 -6.94
CA LYS A 116 -17.64 -38.47 -6.72
C LYS A 116 -17.59 -39.26 -5.42
N LYS A 117 -18.60 -39.10 -4.56
CA LYS A 117 -19.15 -40.10 -3.63
C LYS A 117 -20.39 -39.52 -2.93
N SER A 118 -21.57 -39.76 -3.49
CA SER A 118 -22.58 -40.69 -2.96
C SER A 118 -23.83 -40.64 -3.82
#